data_AF-A0A1I3XKN9-F1
#
_entry.id   AF-A0A1I3XKN9-F1
#
_cell.length_a   1.000
_cell.length_b   1.000
_cell.length_c   1.000
_cell.angle_alpha   90.00
_cell.angle_beta   90.00
_cell.angle_gamma   90.00
#
_symmetry.space_group_name_H-M   'P 1'
#
loop_
_entity.id
_entity.type
_entity.pdbx_description
1 polymer ?
#
loop_
_entity_poly.entity_id
_entity_poly.type
_entity_poly.pdbx_seq_one_letter_code
_entity_poly.pdbx_strand_id
1 'polypeptide(L)'
;MKHVIHSVATATALTISGLMASSGPAQAYQVDCAILLCLAGGWPASAPCAHARAVFIRRITPWPIEPPLQIWRCPMGVSFNDPSPMSPMERLNDTTFRDPPEPQESTPIPLVHVQADEQADIDISGDAFDFVRSIRVYHIQYRQHENRDGDCNRSDSTRLGSYGVQGDYRWTRSTVGQVPAASGLSIPNGCGSYFYRSVFVDWRDHAGNYGSEEVRY
;
A
#
# COMPACT_ATOMS: atom_id res chain seq x y z
N MET A 1 -26.84 -70.07 -24.18
CA MET A 1 -27.10 -68.63 -24.12
C MET A 1 -25.86 -67.96 -23.53
N LYS A 2 -25.39 -66.87 -24.16
CA LYS A 2 -24.05 -66.28 -24.04
C LYS A 2 -23.84 -65.60 -22.68
N HIS A 3 -22.71 -65.86 -22.02
CA HIS A 3 -22.25 -65.09 -20.86
C HIS A 3 -21.68 -63.75 -21.34
N VAL A 4 -22.25 -62.65 -20.88
CA VAL A 4 -21.78 -61.29 -21.14
C VAL A 4 -20.93 -60.86 -19.94
N ILE A 5 -19.63 -60.67 -20.16
CA ILE A 5 -18.70 -60.14 -19.17
C ILE A 5 -18.65 -58.62 -19.37
N HIS A 6 -19.11 -57.86 -18.39
CA HIS A 6 -19.00 -56.40 -18.40
C HIS A 6 -17.64 -56.00 -17.81
N SER A 7 -16.73 -55.53 -18.66
CA SER A 7 -15.48 -54.90 -18.26
C SER A 7 -15.76 -53.46 -17.80
N VAL A 8 -15.57 -53.17 -16.51
CA VAL A 8 -15.61 -51.81 -15.96
C VAL A 8 -14.22 -51.21 -16.09
N ALA A 9 -14.05 -50.22 -16.97
CA ALA A 9 -12.83 -49.42 -17.06
C ALA A 9 -12.91 -48.25 -16.08
N THR A 10 -12.02 -48.24 -15.09
CA THR A 10 -11.84 -47.14 -14.14
C THR A 10 -11.00 -46.03 -14.78
N ALA A 11 -11.63 -44.91 -15.12
CA ALA A 11 -10.92 -43.70 -15.54
C ALA A 11 -10.42 -42.95 -14.30
N THR A 12 -9.10 -42.93 -14.08
CA THR A 12 -8.45 -42.10 -13.08
C THR A 12 -8.32 -40.67 -13.62
N ALA A 13 -9.11 -39.75 -13.09
CA ALA A 13 -8.96 -38.32 -13.36
C ALA A 13 -7.73 -37.78 -12.60
N LEU A 14 -6.69 -37.40 -13.34
CA LEU A 14 -5.56 -36.63 -12.83
C LEU A 14 -5.99 -35.17 -12.67
N THR A 15 -6.39 -34.77 -11.46
CA THR A 15 -6.59 -33.36 -11.12
C THR A 15 -5.23 -32.69 -10.96
N ILE A 16 -4.86 -31.85 -11.92
CA ILE A 16 -3.72 -30.94 -11.80
C ILE A 16 -4.15 -29.85 -10.81
N SER A 17 -3.81 -30.04 -9.54
CA SER A 17 -3.91 -29.00 -8.52
C SER A 17 -2.96 -27.86 -8.91
N GLY A 18 -3.51 -26.75 -9.39
CA GLY A 18 -2.75 -25.53 -9.64
C GLY A 18 -2.09 -25.07 -8.34
N LEU A 19 -0.77 -24.86 -8.39
CA LEU A 19 -0.04 -24.21 -7.31
C LEU A 19 -0.65 -22.83 -7.09
N MET A 20 -1.31 -22.63 -5.96
CA MET A 20 -1.67 -21.30 -5.51
C MET A 20 -0.37 -20.57 -5.16
N ALA A 21 0.05 -19.67 -6.05
CA ALA A 21 1.11 -18.72 -5.77
C ALA A 21 0.75 -17.97 -4.49
N SER A 22 1.51 -18.22 -3.44
CA SER A 22 1.32 -17.62 -2.14
C SER A 22 1.52 -16.11 -2.27
N SER A 23 0.60 -15.30 -1.77
CA SER A 23 0.81 -13.88 -1.53
C SER A 23 1.81 -13.71 -0.38
N GLY A 24 3.07 -14.05 -0.62
CA GLY A 24 4.14 -13.91 0.36
C GLY A 24 4.56 -12.45 0.55
N PRO A 25 5.26 -12.13 1.65
CA PRO A 25 5.78 -10.78 1.91
C PRO A 25 6.60 -10.22 0.73
N ALA A 26 7.30 -11.08 0.00
CA ALA A 26 8.04 -10.72 -1.21
C ALA A 26 7.19 -10.05 -2.31
N GLN A 27 5.93 -10.46 -2.48
CA GLN A 27 5.02 -9.84 -3.46
C GLN A 27 4.52 -8.48 -2.97
N ALA A 28 4.29 -8.31 -1.67
CA ALA A 28 3.90 -7.01 -1.11
C ALA A 28 5.02 -5.98 -1.28
N TYR A 29 6.27 -6.34 -0.98
CA TYR A 29 7.44 -5.48 -1.20
C TYR A 29 7.58 -5.02 -2.66
N GLN A 30 7.38 -5.92 -3.63
CA GLN A 30 7.44 -5.58 -5.05
C GLN A 30 6.36 -4.59 -5.47
N VAL A 31 5.13 -4.76 -4.98
CA VAL A 31 4.02 -3.86 -5.28
C VAL A 31 4.25 -2.49 -4.65
N ASP A 32 4.73 -2.42 -3.41
CA ASP A 32 5.03 -1.16 -2.72
C ASP A 32 6.14 -0.38 -3.41
N CYS A 33 7.19 -1.05 -3.88
CA CYS A 33 8.21 -0.42 -4.72
C CYS A 33 7.67 0.06 -6.06
N ALA A 34 6.82 -0.74 -6.70
CA ALA A 34 6.20 -0.33 -7.94
C ALA A 34 5.30 0.90 -7.72
N ILE A 35 4.50 0.95 -6.65
CA ILE A 35 3.70 2.13 -6.29
C ILE A 35 4.60 3.35 -6.14
N LEU A 36 5.68 3.25 -5.36
CA LEU A 36 6.58 4.37 -5.11
C LEU A 36 7.21 4.93 -6.40
N LEU A 37 7.80 4.05 -7.22
CA LEU A 37 8.48 4.43 -8.45
C LEU A 37 7.50 4.92 -9.53
N CYS A 38 6.37 4.24 -9.69
CA CYS A 38 5.37 4.63 -10.68
C CYS A 38 4.68 5.94 -10.29
N LEU A 39 4.41 6.17 -8.99
CA LEU A 39 3.88 7.43 -8.51
C LEU A 39 4.85 8.58 -8.77
N ALA A 40 6.15 8.39 -8.50
CA ALA A 40 7.18 9.38 -8.78
C ALA A 40 7.25 9.75 -10.29
N GLY A 41 6.95 8.79 -11.17
CA GLY A 41 6.90 8.97 -12.62
C GLY A 41 5.52 9.32 -13.19
N GLY A 42 4.52 9.64 -12.36
CA GLY A 42 3.19 10.05 -12.85
C GLY A 42 2.31 8.92 -13.42
N TRP A 43 2.52 7.68 -12.96
CA TRP A 43 1.80 6.47 -13.39
C TRP A 43 1.91 6.20 -14.91
N PRO A 44 3.12 5.91 -15.43
CA PRO A 44 3.31 5.65 -16.85
C PRO A 44 2.51 4.41 -17.30
N ALA A 45 2.15 4.38 -18.58
CA ALA A 45 1.38 3.29 -19.19
C ALA A 45 2.23 2.01 -19.33
N SER A 46 2.38 1.28 -18.22
CA SER A 46 3.02 -0.03 -18.17
C SER A 46 2.19 -0.96 -17.31
N ALA A 47 2.23 -2.27 -17.60
CA ALA A 47 1.54 -3.29 -16.82
C ALA A 47 1.86 -3.22 -15.30
N PRO A 48 3.13 -3.10 -14.85
CA PRO A 48 3.43 -2.98 -13.43
C PRO A 48 2.87 -1.70 -12.80
N CYS A 49 2.93 -0.56 -13.49
CA CYS A 49 2.38 0.69 -12.96
C CYS A 49 0.85 0.73 -12.94
N ALA A 50 0.19 0.10 -13.92
CA ALA A 50 -1.27 -0.05 -13.90
C ALA A 50 -1.72 -0.94 -12.72
N HIS A 51 -1.01 -2.05 -12.49
CA HIS A 51 -1.27 -2.91 -11.33
C HIS A 51 -1.02 -2.17 -10.00
N ALA A 52 0.11 -1.47 -9.90
CA ALA A 52 0.45 -0.68 -8.71
C ALA A 52 -0.58 0.43 -8.44
N ARG A 53 -1.06 1.15 -9.46
CA ARG A 53 -2.13 2.15 -9.32
C ARG A 53 -3.42 1.52 -8.80
N ALA A 54 -3.79 0.35 -9.31
CA ALA A 54 -4.97 -0.36 -8.84
C ALA A 54 -4.85 -0.75 -7.35
N VAL A 55 -3.66 -1.18 -6.89
CA VAL A 55 -3.42 -1.49 -5.48
C VAL A 55 -3.41 -0.23 -4.61
N PHE A 56 -2.78 0.85 -5.08
CA PHE A 56 -2.78 2.16 -4.42
C PHE A 56 -4.21 2.64 -4.16
N ILE A 57 -5.10 2.56 -5.17
CA ILE A 57 -6.51 2.92 -5.03
C ILE A 57 -7.26 1.94 -4.12
N ARG A 58 -7.05 0.62 -4.29
CA ARG A 58 -7.71 -0.40 -3.46
C ARG A 58 -7.41 -0.24 -1.97
N ARG A 59 -6.20 0.17 -1.60
CA ARG A 59 -5.84 0.40 -0.19
C ARG A 59 -6.64 1.53 0.44
N ILE A 60 -7.00 2.53 -0.36
CA ILE A 60 -7.78 3.67 0.11
C ILE A 60 -9.29 3.46 -0.07
N THR A 61 -9.76 2.39 -0.74
CA THR A 61 -11.18 2.17 -1.10
C THR A 61 -11.67 0.71 -1.03
N PRO A 62 -12.87 0.42 -0.51
CA PRO A 62 -13.50 1.00 0.68
C PRO A 62 -13.02 0.29 1.96
N TRP A 63 -13.54 0.72 3.11
CA TRP A 63 -13.08 0.36 4.47
C TRP A 63 -12.73 -1.13 4.68
N PRO A 64 -11.60 -1.46 5.36
CA PRO A 64 -10.67 -0.57 6.07
C PRO A 64 -9.75 0.21 5.13
N ILE A 65 -9.63 1.53 5.39
CA ILE A 65 -8.77 2.41 4.62
C ILE A 65 -7.35 2.35 5.19
N GLU A 66 -6.43 1.83 4.40
CA GLU A 66 -4.99 1.75 4.70
C GLU A 66 -4.24 2.94 4.07
N PRO A 67 -3.04 3.28 4.56
CA PRO A 67 -2.15 4.21 3.86
C PRO A 67 -1.91 3.73 2.42
N PRO A 68 -2.04 4.60 1.40
CA PRO A 68 -1.92 4.19 0.00
C PRO A 68 -0.55 3.58 -0.34
N LEU A 69 0.50 4.14 0.25
CA LEU A 69 1.90 3.74 0.10
C LEU A 69 2.48 3.28 1.45
N GLN A 70 3.17 2.15 1.45
CA GLN A 70 3.86 1.64 2.64
C GLN A 70 5.36 1.74 2.39
N ILE A 71 5.93 2.93 2.58
CA ILE A 71 7.29 3.23 2.12
C ILE A 71 8.37 2.31 2.74
N TRP A 72 8.15 1.83 3.97
CA TRP A 72 9.02 0.85 4.64
C TRP A 72 9.09 -0.51 3.94
N ARG A 73 8.13 -0.83 3.08
CA ARG A 73 8.15 -2.02 2.23
C ARG A 73 8.94 -1.82 0.94
N CYS A 74 9.40 -0.61 0.65
CA CYS A 74 10.32 -0.39 -0.45
C CYS A 74 11.66 0.19 0.03
N PRO A 75 12.64 -0.66 0.38
CA PRO A 75 13.98 -0.20 0.71
C PRO A 75 14.68 0.30 -0.56
N MET A 76 14.40 1.54 -0.97
CA MET A 76 15.18 2.25 -1.98
C MET A 76 16.45 2.81 -1.32
N GLY A 77 17.36 1.94 -0.88
CA GLY A 77 18.71 2.34 -0.49
C GLY A 77 18.83 3.45 0.55
N VAL A 78 17.79 3.73 1.34
CA VAL A 78 17.97 4.41 2.62
C VAL A 78 18.82 3.45 3.43
N SER A 79 20.07 3.85 3.68
CA SER A 79 20.85 3.18 4.69
C SER A 79 20.00 3.26 5.94
N PHE A 80 19.41 2.13 6.34
CA PHE A 80 19.35 1.84 7.75
C PHE A 80 20.73 2.25 8.27
N ASN A 81 20.80 3.06 9.32
CA ASN A 81 21.99 3.03 10.16
C ASN A 81 22.00 1.64 10.81
N ASP A 82 22.17 0.62 9.98
CA ASP A 82 22.75 -0.65 10.33
C ASP A 82 24.11 -0.23 10.88
N PRO A 83 24.46 -0.57 12.13
CA PRO A 83 25.79 -0.31 12.64
C PRO A 83 26.77 -1.01 11.69
N SER A 84 27.31 -0.23 10.74
CA SER A 84 28.15 -0.65 9.61
C SER A 84 28.40 -2.15 9.54
N PRO A 85 27.69 -2.94 8.70
CA PRO A 85 28.13 -4.29 8.44
C PRO A 85 29.53 -4.17 7.85
N MET A 86 30.49 -4.66 8.63
CA MET A 86 31.94 -4.68 8.40
C MET A 86 32.31 -4.53 6.91
N SER A 87 33.26 -3.64 6.61
CA SER A 87 33.76 -3.46 5.26
C SER A 87 34.18 -4.82 4.65
N PRO A 88 34.09 -5.02 3.32
CA PRO A 88 34.48 -6.28 2.70
C PRO A 88 35.89 -6.75 3.12
N MET A 89 36.78 -5.80 3.43
CA MET A 89 38.13 -6.06 3.96
C MET A 89 38.13 -6.51 5.43
N GLU A 90 37.25 -5.99 6.30
CA GLU A 90 37.10 -6.50 7.68
C GLU A 90 36.54 -7.92 7.71
N ARG A 91 35.62 -8.26 6.80
CA ARG A 91 35.13 -9.65 6.67
C ARG A 91 36.23 -10.59 6.18
N LEU A 92 37.06 -10.14 5.25
CA LEU A 92 38.20 -10.93 4.78
C LEU A 92 39.22 -11.14 5.91
N ASN A 93 39.48 -10.11 6.73
CA ASN A 93 40.42 -10.19 7.85
C ASN A 93 39.92 -11.12 8.98
N ASP A 94 38.62 -11.16 9.30
CA ASP A 94 38.05 -12.15 10.26
C ASP A 94 38.23 -13.58 9.75
N THR A 95 38.19 -13.78 8.42
CA THR A 95 38.38 -15.11 7.83
C THR A 95 39.86 -15.56 7.83
N THR A 96 40.81 -14.62 7.81
CA THR A 96 42.25 -14.94 7.70
C THR A 96 42.99 -15.00 9.04
N PHE A 97 42.42 -14.48 10.13
CA PHE A 97 43.10 -14.40 11.45
C PHE A 97 42.43 -15.21 12.56
N ARG A 98 41.44 -16.05 12.25
CA ARG A 98 40.82 -16.93 13.23
C ARG A 98 41.62 -18.23 13.36
N ASP A 99 42.15 -18.50 14.55
CA ASP A 99 42.56 -19.85 14.93
C ASP A 99 41.39 -20.82 14.69
N PRO A 100 41.62 -22.06 14.25
CA PRO A 100 40.54 -22.99 13.94
C PRO A 100 39.70 -23.22 15.20
N PRO A 101 38.39 -22.93 15.21
CA PRO A 101 37.56 -23.37 16.32
C PRO A 101 37.47 -24.90 16.27
N GLU A 102 37.52 -25.50 17.46
CA GLU A 102 37.16 -26.90 17.71
C GLU A 102 35.84 -27.27 16.99
N PRO A 103 35.58 -28.56 16.72
CA PRO A 103 34.36 -28.98 16.02
C PRO A 103 33.12 -28.62 16.84
N GLN A 104 32.48 -27.50 16.51
CA GLN A 104 31.21 -27.09 17.10
C GLN A 104 30.07 -27.65 16.24
N GLU A 105 29.21 -28.41 16.90
CA GLU A 105 27.95 -28.94 16.37
C GLU A 105 27.20 -27.90 15.55
N SER A 106 26.68 -28.35 14.40
CA SER A 106 25.83 -27.61 13.49
C SER A 106 24.62 -27.04 14.24
N THR A 107 24.76 -25.81 14.72
CA THR A 107 23.66 -25.03 15.25
C THR A 107 22.87 -24.51 14.04
N PRO A 108 21.54 -24.70 13.99
CA PRO A 108 20.76 -24.19 12.88
C PRO A 108 20.91 -22.68 12.81
N ILE A 109 21.20 -22.16 11.62
CA ILE A 109 21.18 -20.72 11.35
C ILE A 109 19.83 -20.20 11.85
N PRO A 110 19.78 -19.24 12.79
CA PRO A 110 18.52 -18.63 13.15
C PRO A 110 17.99 -17.99 11.87
N LEU A 111 16.83 -18.43 11.41
CA LEU A 111 16.00 -17.63 10.53
C LEU A 111 15.82 -16.31 11.26
N VAL A 112 16.61 -15.30 10.87
CA VAL A 112 16.37 -13.92 11.28
C VAL A 112 15.00 -13.61 10.70
N HIS A 113 13.99 -13.76 11.53
CA HIS A 113 12.73 -13.10 11.32
C HIS A 113 13.12 -11.63 11.37
N VAL A 114 13.32 -11.03 10.19
CA VAL A 114 13.21 -9.57 10.07
C VAL A 114 11.77 -9.32 10.47
N GLN A 115 11.56 -9.12 11.77
CA GLN A 115 10.38 -8.46 12.28
C GLN A 115 10.45 -7.10 11.63
N ALA A 116 9.74 -6.97 10.51
CA ALA A 116 9.46 -5.69 9.91
C ALA A 116 8.67 -4.95 10.97
N ASP A 117 9.34 -4.13 11.77
CA ASP A 117 8.66 -3.11 12.53
C ASP A 117 7.79 -2.35 11.52
N GLU A 118 6.47 -2.54 11.63
CA GLU A 118 5.48 -2.16 10.61
C GLU A 118 5.34 -0.64 10.44
N GLN A 119 6.28 0.19 10.91
CA GLN A 119 6.10 1.62 11.08
C GLN A 119 7.35 2.44 10.74
N ALA A 120 7.17 3.31 9.75
CA ALA A 120 7.40 4.76 9.79
C ALA A 120 8.59 5.33 10.60
N ASP A 121 9.72 4.65 10.65
CA ASP A 121 11.00 5.23 11.09
C ASP A 121 11.93 5.40 9.89
N ILE A 122 11.45 6.10 8.87
CA ILE A 122 12.22 6.42 7.66
C ILE A 122 12.17 7.92 7.44
N ASP A 123 13.34 8.54 7.45
CA ASP A 123 13.47 9.96 7.16
C ASP A 123 13.18 10.25 5.68
N ILE A 124 12.01 10.84 5.42
CA ILE A 124 11.59 11.36 4.12
C ILE A 124 11.52 12.89 4.09
N SER A 125 12.27 13.56 4.97
CA SER A 125 12.37 15.02 4.97
C SER A 125 13.03 15.59 3.71
N GLY A 126 13.85 14.80 3.02
CA GLY A 126 14.48 15.17 1.75
C GLY A 126 13.47 15.51 0.64
N ASP A 127 13.90 16.37 -0.29
CA ASP A 127 13.12 16.80 -1.46
C ASP A 127 12.78 15.64 -2.41
N ALA A 128 13.65 14.63 -2.48
CA ALA A 128 13.42 13.41 -3.24
C ALA A 128 12.09 12.70 -2.88
N PHE A 129 11.56 12.92 -1.67
CA PHE A 129 10.30 12.35 -1.20
C PHE A 129 9.15 13.36 -1.10
N ASP A 130 9.30 14.57 -1.64
CA ASP A 130 8.23 15.58 -1.66
C ASP A 130 6.98 15.03 -2.33
N PHE A 131 7.12 14.19 -3.36
CA PHE A 131 6.00 13.54 -4.04
C PHE A 131 5.21 12.61 -3.11
N VAL A 132 5.86 11.88 -2.20
CA VAL A 132 5.19 11.08 -1.16
C VAL A 132 4.46 11.98 -0.17
N ARG A 133 5.14 13.02 0.32
CA ARG A 133 4.57 14.01 1.23
C ARG A 133 3.49 14.89 0.58
N SER A 134 3.34 14.86 -0.74
CA SER A 134 2.28 15.56 -1.47
C SER A 134 0.95 14.81 -1.49
N ILE A 135 0.95 13.49 -1.23
CA ILE A 135 -0.26 12.67 -1.27
C ILE A 135 -1.25 13.18 -0.21
N ARG A 136 -2.48 13.49 -0.62
CA ARG A 136 -3.59 13.78 0.30
C ARG A 136 -4.74 12.85 -0.05
N VAL A 137 -5.24 12.14 0.96
CA VAL A 137 -6.42 11.27 0.81
C VAL A 137 -7.57 11.87 1.60
N TYR A 138 -8.62 12.25 0.93
CA TYR A 138 -9.87 12.70 1.52
C TYR A 138 -10.85 11.53 1.55
N HIS A 139 -11.16 11.02 2.74
CA HIS A 139 -12.29 10.13 2.93
C HIS A 139 -13.52 11.01 3.21
N ILE A 140 -14.36 11.19 2.19
CA ILE A 140 -15.47 12.13 2.18
C ILE A 140 -16.73 11.40 2.63
N GLN A 141 -17.38 11.93 3.65
CA GLN A 141 -18.64 11.40 4.17
C GLN A 141 -19.52 12.56 4.61
N TYR A 142 -20.38 13.00 3.69
CA TYR A 142 -21.29 14.12 3.88
C TYR A 142 -22.75 13.69 3.71
N ARG A 143 -23.62 14.23 4.55
CA ARG A 143 -25.07 14.04 4.51
C ARG A 143 -25.74 15.36 4.83
N GLN A 144 -26.83 15.66 4.12
CA GLN A 144 -27.79 16.66 4.54
C GLN A 144 -29.22 16.19 4.32
N HIS A 145 -30.13 16.70 5.14
CA HIS A 145 -31.57 16.49 5.03
C HIS A 145 -32.31 17.52 5.87
N GLU A 146 -33.50 17.89 5.44
CA GLU A 146 -34.44 18.69 6.20
C GLU A 146 -35.19 17.80 7.20
N ASN A 147 -35.33 18.25 8.45
CA ASN A 147 -36.15 17.57 9.44
C ASN A 147 -37.63 17.96 9.29
N ARG A 148 -38.49 17.43 10.17
CA ARG A 148 -39.93 17.74 10.13
C ARG A 148 -40.26 19.20 10.50
N ASP A 149 -39.35 19.88 11.18
CA ASP A 149 -39.50 21.25 11.67
C ASP A 149 -39.01 22.29 10.65
N GLY A 150 -38.46 21.83 9.50
CA GLY A 150 -37.88 22.69 8.46
C GLY A 150 -36.40 23.02 8.68
N ASP A 151 -35.76 22.50 9.73
CA ASP A 151 -34.34 22.71 9.98
C ASP A 151 -33.47 21.84 9.09
N CYS A 152 -32.38 22.43 8.61
CA CYS A 152 -31.41 21.74 7.81
C CYS A 152 -30.37 21.01 8.65
N ASN A 153 -30.47 19.68 8.71
CA ASN A 153 -29.51 18.85 9.43
C ASN A 153 -28.40 18.36 8.49
N ARG A 154 -27.17 18.85 8.74
CA ARG A 154 -25.95 18.52 8.01
C ARG A 154 -24.98 17.73 8.89
N SER A 155 -24.40 16.68 8.33
CA SER A 155 -23.37 15.88 8.96
C SER A 155 -22.19 15.74 8.01
N ASP A 156 -21.02 16.14 8.48
CA ASP A 156 -19.76 16.02 7.77
C ASP A 156 -18.75 15.27 8.67
N SER A 157 -18.33 14.11 8.20
CA SER A 157 -17.32 13.27 8.86
C SER A 157 -16.10 13.05 7.97
N THR A 158 -15.85 14.00 7.06
CA THR A 158 -14.70 13.98 6.15
C THR A 158 -13.38 13.99 6.91
N ARG A 159 -12.43 13.17 6.45
CA ARG A 159 -11.09 13.06 7.03
C ARG A 159 -10.03 13.27 5.97
N LEU A 160 -8.91 13.88 6.37
CA LEU A 160 -7.73 14.04 5.54
C LEU A 160 -6.61 13.12 6.05
N GLY A 161 -6.11 12.25 5.17
CA GLY A 161 -4.94 11.42 5.37
C GLY A 161 -3.72 12.03 4.68
N SER A 162 -2.58 12.03 5.37
CA SER A 162 -1.32 12.59 4.85
C SER A 162 -0.10 11.92 5.49
N TYR A 163 1.02 11.91 4.77
CA TYR A 163 2.32 11.48 5.28
C TYR A 163 3.05 12.61 6.01
N GLY A 164 3.67 12.29 7.15
CA GLY A 164 4.67 13.11 7.84
C GLY A 164 6.09 12.86 7.32
N VAL A 165 7.07 13.53 7.94
CA VAL A 165 8.48 13.47 7.51
C VAL A 165 9.17 12.17 7.90
N GLN A 166 8.62 11.39 8.83
CA GLN A 166 9.13 10.06 9.19
C GLN A 166 8.41 8.94 8.41
N GLY A 167 7.62 9.31 7.40
CA GLY A 167 6.79 8.35 6.66
C GLY A 167 5.56 7.87 7.44
N ASP A 168 5.26 8.48 8.59
CA ASP A 168 4.05 8.23 9.35
C ASP A 168 2.81 8.69 8.57
N TYR A 169 1.79 7.85 8.49
CA TYR A 169 0.53 8.21 7.86
C TYR A 169 -0.53 8.45 8.92
N ARG A 170 -1.17 9.62 8.87
CA ARG A 170 -2.15 10.03 9.88
C ARG A 170 -3.42 10.58 9.26
N TRP A 171 -4.53 10.23 9.89
CA TRP A 171 -5.84 10.83 9.63
C TRP A 171 -6.08 12.03 10.54
N THR A 172 -6.53 13.11 9.95
CA THR A 172 -6.94 14.33 10.64
C THR A 172 -8.38 14.68 10.27
N ARG A 173 -9.07 15.43 11.14
CA ARG A 173 -10.41 15.94 10.84
C ARG A 173 -10.31 16.93 9.68
N SER A 174 -11.21 16.81 8.71
CA SER A 174 -11.35 17.74 7.58
C SER A 174 -12.83 18.05 7.34
N THR A 175 -13.13 18.76 6.26
CA THR A 175 -14.50 19.09 5.83
C THR A 175 -14.59 19.03 4.31
N VAL A 176 -15.82 18.90 3.77
CA VAL A 176 -16.08 18.96 2.33
C VAL A 176 -15.57 20.25 1.67
N GLY A 177 -15.51 21.36 2.40
CA GLY A 177 -15.00 22.64 1.89
C GLY A 177 -13.47 22.69 1.73
N GLN A 178 -12.74 21.71 2.27
CA GLN A 178 -11.29 21.57 2.09
C GLN A 178 -10.93 20.56 0.99
N VAL A 179 -11.91 19.83 0.47
CA VAL A 179 -11.68 18.88 -0.63
C VAL A 179 -11.35 19.68 -1.90
N PRO A 180 -10.26 19.36 -2.62
CA PRO A 180 -9.90 20.03 -3.85
C PRO A 180 -11.00 19.97 -4.91
N ALA A 181 -11.12 21.05 -5.70
CA ALA A 181 -12.11 21.16 -6.78
C ALA A 181 -11.98 20.06 -7.84
N ALA A 182 -10.81 19.43 -7.96
CA ALA A 182 -10.56 18.30 -8.84
C ALA A 182 -11.43 17.05 -8.53
N SER A 183 -11.99 16.95 -7.31
CA SER A 183 -12.99 15.92 -6.97
C SER A 183 -14.31 16.08 -7.73
N GLY A 184 -14.63 17.29 -8.20
CA GLY A 184 -15.97 17.60 -8.72
C GLY A 184 -17.07 17.50 -7.66
N LEU A 185 -16.72 17.40 -6.37
CA LEU A 185 -17.67 17.43 -5.26
C LEU A 185 -18.46 18.73 -5.29
N SER A 186 -19.78 18.63 -5.41
CA SER A 186 -20.69 19.77 -5.36
C SER A 186 -21.84 19.48 -4.41
N ILE A 187 -21.91 20.25 -3.32
CA ILE A 187 -23.02 20.20 -2.37
C ILE A 187 -24.18 21.02 -2.94
N PRO A 188 -25.39 20.45 -3.07
CA PRO A 188 -26.52 21.17 -3.64
C PRO A 188 -26.97 22.32 -2.73
N ASN A 189 -27.43 23.40 -3.35
CA ASN A 189 -28.10 24.49 -2.64
C ASN A 189 -29.41 23.98 -2.01
N GLY A 190 -29.76 24.50 -0.82
CA GLY A 190 -30.94 24.08 -0.06
C GLY A 190 -30.66 22.93 0.91
N CYS A 191 -31.72 22.25 1.35
CA CYS A 191 -31.63 21.14 2.32
C CYS A 191 -32.36 19.86 1.91
N GLY A 192 -32.55 19.65 0.60
CA GLY A 192 -33.00 18.36 0.10
C GLY A 192 -32.07 17.22 0.55
N SER A 193 -32.63 16.03 0.70
CA SER A 193 -31.87 14.82 1.06
C SER A 193 -30.71 14.63 0.09
N TYR A 194 -29.49 14.64 0.63
CA TYR A 194 -28.28 14.46 -0.15
C TYR A 194 -27.23 13.72 0.67
N PHE A 195 -26.56 12.81 0.00
CA PHE A 195 -25.53 11.96 0.58
C PHE A 195 -24.38 11.84 -0.39
N TYR A 196 -23.17 12.00 0.13
CA TYR A 196 -21.95 11.89 -0.65
C TYR A 196 -20.92 11.09 0.12
N ARG A 197 -20.51 9.97 -0.48
CA ARG A 197 -19.42 9.15 0.02
C ARG A 197 -18.46 8.83 -1.12
N SER A 198 -17.21 9.13 -0.87
CA SER A 198 -16.12 8.79 -1.77
C SER A 198 -14.80 8.85 -1.03
N VAL A 199 -13.79 8.29 -1.68
CA VAL A 199 -12.41 8.58 -1.36
C VAL A 199 -11.83 9.31 -2.56
N PHE A 200 -11.37 10.53 -2.32
CA PHE A 200 -10.66 11.36 -3.27
C PHE A 200 -9.19 11.40 -2.87
N VAL A 201 -8.29 11.15 -3.79
CA VAL A 201 -6.85 11.26 -3.56
C VAL A 201 -6.22 12.14 -4.62
N ASP A 202 -5.36 13.06 -4.19
CA ASP A 202 -4.50 13.82 -5.08
C ASP A 202 -3.04 13.72 -4.65
N TRP A 203 -2.15 13.98 -5.61
CA TRP A 203 -0.71 13.95 -5.43
C TRP A 203 -0.03 14.82 -6.49
N ARG A 204 1.26 15.07 -6.27
CA ARG A 204 2.20 15.55 -7.28
C ARG A 204 3.26 14.48 -7.49
N ASP A 205 3.61 14.21 -8.74
CA ASP A 205 4.74 13.34 -9.06
C ASP A 205 6.08 14.06 -8.77
N HIS A 206 7.22 13.39 -8.98
CA HIS A 206 8.54 13.99 -8.72
C HIS A 206 8.84 15.19 -9.65
N ALA A 207 8.23 15.25 -10.83
CA ALA A 207 8.34 16.38 -11.74
C ALA A 207 7.37 17.53 -11.40
N GLY A 208 6.52 17.36 -10.38
CA GLY A 208 5.54 18.34 -9.92
C GLY A 208 4.19 18.29 -10.66
N ASN A 209 3.99 17.33 -11.57
CA ASN A 209 2.72 17.17 -12.28
C ASN A 209 1.63 16.71 -11.32
N TYR A 210 0.47 17.33 -11.41
CA TYR A 210 -0.68 17.01 -10.57
C TYR A 210 -1.41 15.77 -11.09
N GLY A 211 -1.76 14.86 -10.18
CA GLY A 211 -2.63 13.72 -10.44
C GLY A 211 -3.69 13.57 -9.36
N SER A 212 -4.84 13.02 -9.73
CA SER A 212 -5.90 12.70 -8.77
C SER A 212 -6.74 11.50 -9.23
N GLU A 213 -7.39 10.85 -8.27
CA GLU A 213 -8.38 9.80 -8.48
C GLU A 213 -9.54 9.97 -7.50
N GLU A 214 -10.75 9.62 -7.91
CA GLU A 214 -11.89 9.50 -7.01
C GLU A 214 -12.65 8.20 -7.21
N VAL A 215 -12.98 7.56 -6.09
CA VAL A 215 -13.83 6.37 -6.07
C VAL A 215 -15.03 6.64 -5.17
N ARG A 216 -16.23 6.60 -5.75
CA ARG A 216 -17.52 6.76 -5.06
C ARG A 216 -18.09 5.40 -4.66
N TYR A 217 -18.73 5.31 -3.49
CA TYR A 217 -19.33 4.07 -2.95
C TYR A 217 -20.44 4.32 -1.94
#